data_AF-A0A7X8F8V9-F1
#
_entry.id   AF-A0A7X8F8V9-F1
#
_cell.length_a   1.000
_cell.length_b   1.000
_cell.length_c   1.000
_cell.angle_alpha   90.00
_cell.angle_beta   90.00
_cell.angle_gamma   90.00
#
_symmetry.space_group_name_H-M   'P 1'
#
loop_
_entity.id
_entity.type
_entity.pdbx_description
1 polymer ?
#
loop_
_entity_poly.entity_id
_entity_poly.type
_entity_poly.pdbx_seq_one_letter_code
_entity_poly.pdbx_strand_id
1 'polypeptide(L)'
;MTAPKQYILDANVFITAHREYYAFDIAPRFWGQLLKHAAAGNIWSISQVYDDITRGLDPKSGEASDRLAVWAVNEFKPFFRDTDDIFDTYLEIINWVANNNYYTGLAKKDFAEVSDSWLIASAKALNAVLVTLEKPRNTQT
;
A
#
# COMPACT_ATOMS: atom_id res chain seq x y z
N MET A 1 -28.68 4.34 5.59
CA MET A 1 -27.48 3.86 6.30
C MET A 1 -26.34 3.91 5.30
N THR A 2 -25.33 4.76 5.55
CA THR A 2 -24.12 4.82 4.71
C THR A 2 -23.33 3.53 4.94
N ALA A 3 -22.89 2.86 3.88
CA ALA A 3 -22.01 1.69 4.01
C ALA A 3 -20.75 2.09 4.80
N PRO A 4 -20.21 1.18 5.64
CA PRO A 4 -18.98 1.46 6.38
C PRO A 4 -17.85 1.78 5.40
N LYS A 5 -17.13 2.87 5.64
CA LYS A 5 -15.97 3.23 4.82
C LYS A 5 -14.84 2.23 5.07
N GLN A 6 -14.38 1.59 4.01
CA GLN A 6 -13.18 0.77 4.04
C GLN A 6 -11.96 1.60 3.67
N TYR A 7 -10.83 1.30 4.29
CA TYR A 7 -9.58 2.00 4.11
C TYR A 7 -8.53 1.05 3.55
N ILE A 8 -7.91 1.45 2.45
CA ILE A 8 -6.80 0.72 1.83
C ILE A 8 -5.50 1.41 2.22
N LEU A 9 -4.57 0.66 2.81
CA LEU A 9 -3.30 1.18 3.29
C LEU A 9 -2.19 0.99 2.26
N ASP A 10 -1.46 2.07 1.98
CA ASP A 10 -0.24 2.09 1.19
C ASP A 10 0.95 1.47 1.96
N ALA A 11 1.95 0.93 1.25
CA ALA A 11 3.22 0.46 1.79
C ALA A 11 3.90 1.53 2.66
N ASN A 12 3.88 2.80 2.23
CA ASN A 12 4.54 3.88 2.95
C ASN A 12 3.96 4.09 4.37
N VAL A 13 2.67 3.81 4.60
CA VAL A 13 2.05 3.89 5.92
C VAL A 13 2.73 2.93 6.90
N PHE A 14 2.99 1.71 6.45
CA PHE A 14 3.65 0.69 7.26
C PHE A 14 5.14 0.99 7.45
N ILE A 15 5.83 1.30 6.36
CA ILE A 15 7.29 1.49 6.34
C ILE A 15 7.68 2.71 7.17
N THR A 16 7.03 3.86 6.95
CA THR A 16 7.33 5.09 7.68
C THR A 16 6.94 4.94 9.14
N ALA A 17 5.80 4.33 9.46
CA ALA A 17 5.43 4.07 10.85
C ALA A 17 6.47 3.20 11.56
N HIS A 18 6.95 2.13 10.92
CA HIS A 18 7.99 1.30 11.52
C HIS A 18 9.30 2.06 11.75
N ARG A 19 9.73 2.86 10.78
CA ARG A 19 11.08 3.47 10.77
C ARG A 19 11.18 4.76 11.57
N GLU A 20 10.13 5.58 11.61
CA GLU A 20 10.25 6.96 12.09
C GLU A 20 9.64 7.20 13.48
N TYR A 21 8.49 6.59 13.80
CA TYR A 21 7.74 7.00 15.00
C TYR A 21 7.07 5.85 15.78
N TYR A 22 6.77 4.72 15.15
CA TYR A 22 6.09 3.57 15.78
C TYR A 22 6.86 2.26 15.57
N ALA A 23 8.14 2.25 15.89
CA ALA A 23 8.88 0.98 16.01
C ALA A 23 8.15 0.01 16.97
N PHE A 24 8.18 -1.30 16.68
CA PHE A 24 7.38 -2.31 17.38
C PHE A 24 7.58 -2.35 18.91
N ASP A 25 8.80 -2.08 19.37
CA ASP A 25 9.19 -2.02 20.79
C ASP A 25 8.80 -0.69 21.45
N ILE A 26 8.63 0.38 20.68
CA ILE A 26 8.20 1.69 21.16
C ILE A 26 6.67 1.77 21.22
N ALA A 27 5.98 1.35 20.16
CA ALA A 27 4.54 1.50 20.00
C ALA A 27 3.83 0.19 19.62
N PRO A 28 3.95 -0.89 20.42
CA PRO A 28 3.32 -2.19 20.11
C PRO A 28 1.79 -2.09 19.98
N ARG A 29 1.17 -1.16 20.71
CA ARG A 29 -0.28 -0.91 20.65
C ARG A 29 -0.74 -0.41 19.29
N PHE A 30 0.06 0.37 18.57
CA PHE A 30 -0.28 0.85 17.23
C PHE A 30 -0.51 -0.34 16.29
N TRP A 31 0.45 -1.27 16.23
CA TRP A 31 0.39 -2.49 15.42
C TRP A 31 -0.77 -3.40 15.83
N GLY A 32 -1.02 -3.54 17.15
CA GLY A 32 -2.17 -4.29 17.65
C GLY A 32 -3.52 -3.67 17.25
N GLN A 33 -3.61 -2.33 17.15
CA GLN A 33 -4.83 -1.67 16.69
C GLN A 33 -5.02 -1.84 15.18
N LEU A 34 -3.95 -1.82 14.37
CA LEU A 34 -4.05 -2.16 12.95
C LEU A 34 -4.68 -3.55 12.77
N LEU A 35 -4.16 -4.58 13.46
CA LEU A 35 -4.71 -5.93 13.39
C LEU A 35 -6.18 -5.99 13.78
N LYS A 36 -6.60 -5.28 14.84
CA LYS A 36 -8.01 -5.23 15.24
C LYS A 36 -8.90 -4.56 14.21
N HIS A 37 -8.46 -3.43 13.63
CA HIS A 37 -9.22 -2.77 12.59
C HIS A 37 -9.31 -3.61 11.31
N ALA A 38 -8.25 -4.37 10.99
CA ALA A 38 -8.21 -5.25 9.85
C ALA A 38 -9.14 -6.46 10.05
N ALA A 39 -9.10 -7.08 11.23
CA ALA A 39 -10.01 -8.16 11.61
C ALA A 39 -11.49 -7.73 11.62
N ALA A 40 -11.76 -6.45 11.89
CA ALA A 40 -13.09 -5.86 11.80
C ALA A 40 -13.50 -5.43 10.38
N GLY A 41 -12.64 -5.63 9.37
CA GLY A 41 -12.92 -5.30 7.97
C GLY A 41 -12.84 -3.80 7.64
N ASN A 42 -12.29 -2.99 8.54
CA ASN A 42 -12.18 -1.53 8.36
C ASN A 42 -10.96 -1.15 7.51
N ILE A 43 -9.84 -1.84 7.71
CA ILE A 43 -8.59 -1.60 6.97
C ILE A 43 -8.14 -2.88 6.26
N TRP A 44 -7.46 -2.72 5.13
CA TRP A 44 -6.82 -3.80 4.39
C TRP A 44 -5.78 -3.19 3.44
N SER A 45 -5.03 -4.03 2.72
CA SER A 45 -4.10 -3.59 1.69
C SER A 45 -4.06 -4.61 0.54
N ILE A 46 -3.25 -4.38 -0.50
CA ILE A 46 -3.21 -5.24 -1.71
C ILE A 46 -1.95 -6.10 -1.76
N SER A 47 -2.01 -7.19 -2.53
CA SER A 47 -0.87 -8.10 -2.71
C SER A 47 0.40 -7.39 -3.21
N GLN A 48 0.28 -6.36 -4.04
CA GLN A 48 1.43 -5.55 -4.49
C GLN A 48 2.13 -4.81 -3.34
N VAL A 49 1.37 -4.33 -2.36
CA VAL A 49 1.93 -3.69 -1.15
C VAL A 49 2.61 -4.74 -0.26
N TYR A 50 2.02 -5.94 -0.15
CA TYR A 50 2.70 -7.04 0.53
C TYR A 50 4.04 -7.36 -0.12
N ASP A 51 4.09 -7.42 -1.45
CA ASP A 51 5.32 -7.63 -2.19
C ASP A 51 6.31 -6.48 -1.95
N ASP A 52 5.88 -5.22 -1.95
CA ASP A 52 6.75 -4.08 -1.63
C ASP A 52 7.37 -4.16 -0.22
N ILE A 53 6.57 -4.52 0.79
CA ILE A 53 7.01 -4.66 2.18
C ILE A 53 7.99 -5.83 2.32
N THR A 54 7.79 -6.91 1.56
CA THR A 54 8.58 -8.14 1.67
C THR A 54 9.76 -8.22 0.69
N ARG A 55 9.84 -7.35 -0.33
CA ARG A 55 10.90 -7.32 -1.35
C ARG A 55 12.31 -7.16 -0.77
N GLY A 56 12.42 -6.56 0.41
CA GLY A 56 13.68 -6.36 1.14
C GLY A 56 14.11 -7.51 2.05
N LEU A 57 13.35 -8.61 2.12
CA LEU A 57 13.73 -9.80 2.88
C LEU A 57 14.93 -10.48 2.21
N ASP A 58 16.14 -10.22 2.72
CA ASP A 58 17.31 -11.06 2.45
C ASP A 58 17.56 -12.00 3.65
N PRO A 59 17.25 -13.31 3.55
CA PRO A 59 17.55 -14.28 4.60
C PRO A 59 19.06 -14.41 4.90
N LYS A 60 19.92 -13.89 4.03
CA LYS A 60 21.39 -13.99 4.10
C LYS A 60 22.07 -12.71 4.57
N SER A 61 21.37 -11.58 4.69
CA SER A 61 22.00 -10.28 4.94
C SER A 61 22.55 -10.11 6.36
N GLY A 62 22.22 -10.99 7.31
CA GLY A 62 22.71 -10.92 8.69
C GLY A 62 22.24 -9.68 9.47
N GLU A 63 21.62 -8.71 8.80
CA GLU A 63 20.79 -7.69 9.42
C GLU A 63 19.54 -8.36 9.98
N ALA A 64 19.11 -7.93 11.16
CA ALA A 64 17.88 -8.41 11.78
C ALA A 64 16.78 -8.36 10.72
N SER A 65 16.26 -9.54 10.34
CA SER A 65 15.12 -9.71 9.44
C SER A 65 14.17 -8.53 9.59
N ASP A 66 13.91 -7.78 8.52
CA ASP A 66 13.09 -6.56 8.57
C ASP A 66 11.83 -6.87 9.38
N ARG A 67 11.75 -6.30 10.60
CA ARG A 67 10.73 -6.67 11.59
C ARG A 67 9.34 -6.41 11.04
N LEU A 68 9.22 -5.42 10.15
CA LEU A 68 7.97 -5.14 9.47
C LEU A 68 7.61 -6.24 8.48
N ALA A 69 8.56 -6.71 7.68
CA ALA A 69 8.31 -7.79 6.73
C ALA A 69 7.92 -9.10 7.46
N VAL A 70 8.62 -9.45 8.55
CA VAL A 70 8.27 -10.59 9.40
C VAL A 70 6.85 -10.44 9.98
N TRP A 71 6.51 -9.26 10.48
CA TRP A 71 5.17 -8.97 10.97
C TRP A 71 4.10 -9.05 9.87
N ALA A 72 4.38 -8.52 8.68
CA ALA A 72 3.44 -8.56 7.56
C ALA A 72 3.15 -10.01 7.13
N VAL A 73 4.16 -10.87 7.10
CA VAL A 73 4.02 -12.30 6.77
C VAL A 73 3.25 -13.06 7.84
N ASN A 74 3.54 -12.83 9.12
CA ASN A 74 3.01 -13.65 10.21
C ASN A 74 1.65 -13.18 10.73
N GLU A 75 1.42 -11.86 10.77
CA GLU A 75 0.28 -11.26 11.47
C GLU A 75 -0.70 -10.59 10.50
N PHE A 76 -0.20 -9.89 9.49
CA PHE A 76 -1.05 -9.06 8.61
C PHE A 76 -1.42 -9.72 7.28
N LYS A 77 -0.81 -10.86 6.94
CA LYS A 77 -0.98 -11.56 5.66
C LYS A 77 -2.44 -11.76 5.23
N PRO A 78 -3.37 -12.19 6.11
CA PRO A 78 -4.77 -12.39 5.75
C PRO A 78 -5.53 -11.12 5.33
N PHE A 79 -4.95 -9.94 5.59
CA PHE A 79 -5.57 -8.65 5.30
C PHE A 79 -4.99 -7.98 4.05
N PHE A 80 -4.13 -8.69 3.31
CA PHE A 80 -3.82 -8.34 1.93
C PHE A 80 -4.81 -9.04 1.00
N ARG A 81 -5.38 -8.28 0.06
CA ARG A 81 -6.35 -8.73 -0.92
C ARG A 81 -5.70 -8.84 -2.29
N ASP A 82 -6.02 -9.89 -3.02
CA ASP A 82 -5.69 -10.01 -4.44
C ASP A 82 -6.46 -8.98 -5.27
N THR A 83 -5.89 -8.61 -6.42
CA THR A 83 -6.41 -7.53 -7.28
C THR A 83 -6.96 -8.02 -8.61
N ASP A 84 -7.22 -9.32 -8.75
CA ASP A 84 -7.70 -9.91 -10.01
C ASP A 84 -9.03 -9.29 -10.46
N ASP A 85 -9.93 -8.98 -9.52
CA ASP A 85 -11.22 -8.33 -9.78
C ASP A 85 -11.12 -6.81 -10.01
N ILE A 86 -9.92 -6.24 -9.86
CA ILE A 86 -9.64 -4.81 -10.01
C ILE A 86 -9.06 -4.50 -11.39
N PHE A 87 -8.66 -5.52 -12.16
CA PHE A 87 -7.90 -5.38 -13.40
C PHE A 87 -8.53 -4.41 -14.43
N ASP A 88 -9.85 -4.46 -14.62
CA ASP A 88 -10.54 -3.57 -15.57
C ASP A 88 -10.44 -2.09 -15.15
N THR A 89 -10.55 -1.81 -13.85
CA THR A 89 -10.41 -0.45 -13.31
C THR A 89 -8.94 0.01 -13.38
N TYR A 90 -8.01 -0.91 -13.16
CA TYR A 90 -6.59 -0.66 -13.35
C TYR A 90 -6.28 -0.26 -14.80
N LEU A 91 -6.78 -1.01 -15.79
CA LEU A 91 -6.62 -0.66 -17.20
C LEU A 91 -7.22 0.71 -17.54
N GLU A 92 -8.37 1.07 -16.96
CA GLU A 92 -8.96 2.39 -17.14
C GLU A 92 -8.00 3.50 -16.66
N ILE A 93 -7.39 3.34 -15.48
CA ILE A 93 -6.43 4.30 -14.92
C ILE A 93 -5.17 4.38 -15.79
N ILE A 94 -4.59 3.25 -16.18
CA ILE A 94 -3.39 3.23 -17.00
C ILE A 94 -3.65 3.90 -18.36
N ASN A 95 -4.78 3.63 -18.99
CA ASN A 95 -5.16 4.28 -20.24
C ASN A 95 -5.37 5.79 -20.05
N TRP A 96 -5.96 6.23 -18.94
CA TRP A 96 -6.10 7.65 -18.62
C TRP A 96 -4.73 8.33 -18.47
N VAL A 97 -3.79 7.71 -17.74
CA VAL A 97 -2.41 8.22 -17.59
C VAL A 97 -1.67 8.22 -18.92
N ALA A 98 -1.80 7.17 -19.72
CA ALA A 98 -1.15 7.04 -21.02
C ALA A 98 -1.55 8.15 -21.99
N ASN A 99 -2.82 8.58 -21.94
CA ASN A 99 -3.36 9.67 -22.78
C ASN A 99 -3.08 11.08 -22.24
N ASN A 100 -2.43 11.21 -21.08
CA ASN A 100 -2.11 12.51 -20.51
C ASN A 100 -0.83 13.10 -21.12
N ASN A 101 -0.88 14.31 -21.68
CA ASN A 101 0.27 14.96 -22.35
C ASN A 101 1.31 15.56 -21.38
N TYR A 102 1.03 15.60 -20.08
CA TYR A 102 1.90 16.20 -19.07
C TYR A 102 3.10 15.29 -18.70
N TYR A 103 2.93 13.96 -18.79
CA TYR A 103 3.93 12.99 -18.36
C TYR A 103 4.74 12.42 -19.52
N THR A 104 6.03 12.15 -19.27
CA THR A 104 6.90 11.49 -20.24
C THR A 104 6.49 10.02 -20.45
N GLY A 105 6.86 9.44 -21.59
CA GLY A 105 6.60 8.01 -21.86
C GLY A 105 7.20 7.07 -20.80
N LEU A 106 8.39 7.40 -20.29
CA LEU A 106 9.03 6.65 -19.21
C LEU A 106 8.24 6.73 -17.91
N ALA A 107 7.84 7.94 -17.47
CA ALA A 107 7.07 8.11 -16.24
C ALA A 107 5.71 7.37 -16.28
N LYS A 108 5.07 7.32 -17.47
CA LYS A 108 3.84 6.55 -17.68
C LYS A 108 4.07 5.05 -17.54
N LYS A 109 5.18 4.56 -18.09
CA LYS A 109 5.58 3.14 -17.98
C LYS A 109 5.89 2.77 -16.54
N ASP A 110 6.72 3.56 -15.86
CA ASP A 110 7.10 3.32 -14.47
C ASP A 110 5.86 3.30 -13.55
N PHE A 111 4.92 4.22 -13.77
CA PHE A 111 3.66 4.25 -13.02
C PHE A 111 2.83 2.96 -13.18
N ALA A 112 2.84 2.34 -14.36
CA ALA A 112 2.12 1.08 -14.60
C ALA A 112 2.80 -0.14 -13.95
N GLU A 113 4.03 -0.02 -13.47
CA GLU A 113 4.78 -1.13 -12.86
C GLU A 113 4.76 -1.09 -11.32
N VAL A 114 4.40 0.05 -10.73
CA VAL A 114 4.40 0.24 -9.27
C VAL A 114 3.03 -0.04 -8.63
N SER A 115 3.03 -0.36 -7.34
CA SER A 115 1.82 -0.65 -6.54
C SER A 115 0.85 0.54 -6.44
N ASP A 116 1.33 1.78 -6.54
CA ASP A 116 0.50 2.99 -6.49
C ASP A 116 -0.64 2.96 -7.51
N SER A 117 -0.37 2.50 -8.73
CA SER A 117 -1.39 2.41 -9.78
C SER A 117 -2.49 1.42 -9.42
N TRP A 118 -2.14 0.30 -8.79
CA TRP A 118 -3.07 -0.71 -8.27
C TRP A 118 -3.82 -0.23 -7.03
N LEU A 119 -3.19 0.55 -6.15
CA LEU A 119 -3.84 1.15 -4.98
C LEU A 119 -4.94 2.12 -5.40
N ILE A 120 -4.66 2.99 -6.39
CA ILE A 120 -5.65 3.93 -6.92
C ILE A 120 -6.79 3.17 -7.60
N ALA A 121 -6.48 2.13 -8.38
CA ALA A 121 -7.48 1.27 -9.01
C ALA A 121 -8.39 0.60 -7.99
N SER A 122 -7.80 0.02 -6.95
CA SER A 122 -8.52 -0.69 -5.90
C SER A 122 -9.42 0.25 -5.10
N ALA A 123 -8.92 1.44 -4.75
CA ALA A 123 -9.70 2.46 -4.07
C ALA A 123 -10.92 2.88 -4.91
N LYS A 124 -10.73 3.09 -6.22
CA LYS A 124 -11.81 3.44 -7.15
C LYS A 124 -12.84 2.33 -7.31
N ALA A 125 -12.40 1.11 -7.61
CA ALA A 125 -13.27 -0.03 -7.88
C ALA A 125 -14.15 -0.40 -6.68
N LEU A 126 -13.59 -0.30 -5.47
CA LEU A 126 -14.25 -0.72 -4.23
C LEU A 126 -14.86 0.44 -3.45
N ASN A 127 -14.80 1.67 -3.99
CA ASN A 127 -15.24 2.89 -3.32
C ASN A 127 -14.63 3.03 -1.91
N ALA A 128 -13.34 2.69 -1.80
CA ALA A 128 -12.57 2.71 -0.57
C ALA A 128 -11.73 4.00 -0.46
N VAL A 129 -11.34 4.35 0.76
CA VAL A 129 -10.47 5.50 1.03
C VAL A 129 -9.02 5.04 1.03
N LEU A 130 -8.21 5.56 0.10
CA LEU A 130 -6.76 5.33 0.09
C LEU A 130 -6.09 6.15 1.18
N VAL A 131 -5.33 5.47 2.05
CA VAL A 131 -4.50 6.08 3.10
C VAL A 131 -3.05 5.98 2.66
N THR A 132 -2.44 7.13 2.43
CA THR A 132 -1.05 7.26 1.97
C THR A 132 -0.34 8.41 2.69
N LEU A 133 0.98 8.33 2.76
CA LEU A 133 1.84 9.40 3.26
C LEU A 133 2.55 10.17 2.13
N GLU A 134 2.15 9.94 0.87
CA GLU A 134 2.68 10.68 -0.26
C GLU A 134 2.43 12.18 -0.10
N LYS A 135 3.47 12.97 -0.40
CA LYS A 135 3.40 14.43 -0.37
C LYS A 135 3.41 14.96 -1.80
N PRO A 136 2.64 16.01 -2.10
CA PRO A 136 2.77 16.68 -3.38
C PRO A 136 4.23 17.14 -3.52
N ARG A 137 4.83 16.84 -4.67
CA ARG A 137 6.17 17.35 -4.96
C ARG A 137 6.05 18.87 -5.09
N ASN A 138 6.72 19.62 -4.20
CA ASN A 138 6.81 21.07 -4.36
C ASN A 138 7.49 21.36 -5.70
N THR A 139 6.72 21.81 -6.69
CA THR A 139 7.25 22.35 -7.93
C THR A 139 7.96 23.65 -7.56
N GLN A 140 9.28 23.61 -7.42
CA GLN A 140 10.07 24.84 -7.50
C GLN A 140 9.93 25.34 -8.95
N THR A 141 9.08 26.35 -9.13
CA THR A 141 9.01 27.19 -10.32
C THR A 141 10.22 28.10 -10.40
#